data_AF-A0A914J6J0-F1
#
_entry.id   AF-A0A914J6J0-F1
#
_cell.length_a   1.000
_cell.length_b   1.000
_cell.length_c   1.000
_cell.angle_alpha   90.00
_cell.angle_beta   90.00
_cell.angle_gamma   90.00
#
_symmetry.space_group_name_H-M   'P 1'
#
loop_
_entity.id
_entity.type
_entity.pdbx_description
1 polymer ?
#
loop_
_entity_poly.entity_id
_entity_poly.type
_entity_poly.pdbx_seq_one_letter_code
_entity_poly.pdbx_strand_id
1 'polypeptide(L)'
;MKVIFSEPLTFEYYWATNLHPAQFLWVFELFNDNMLELYKRSNWGYEENSKKQELQATTARYIIVKDSKKKHVGYVHYRFDLDHGMPVLYW
;
A
#
# COMPACT_ATOMS: atom_id res chain seq x y z
N MET A 1 3.54 -19.75 10.70
CA MET A 1 2.45 -18.76 10.85
C MET A 1 3.06 -17.54 11.51
N LYS A 2 3.10 -16.38 10.85
CA LYS A 2 3.63 -15.16 11.48
C LYS A 2 2.52 -14.58 12.36
N VAL A 3 2.87 -14.27 13.61
CA VAL A 3 1.94 -13.88 14.66
C VAL A 3 2.35 -12.48 15.11
N ILE A 4 1.39 -11.56 15.15
CA ILE A 4 1.53 -10.26 15.83
C ILE A 4 0.46 -10.25 16.92
N PHE A 5 0.83 -9.92 18.16
CA PHE A 5 -0.07 -9.92 19.33
C PHE A 5 -0.84 -11.23 19.58
N SER A 6 -0.25 -12.38 19.28
CA SER A 6 -0.89 -13.71 19.42
C SER A 6 -2.00 -14.01 18.41
N GLU A 7 -2.21 -13.16 17.40
CA GLU A 7 -3.18 -13.43 16.34
C GLU A 7 -2.53 -13.99 15.06
N PRO A 8 -3.12 -15.02 14.43
CA PRO A 8 -2.64 -15.55 13.17
C PRO A 8 -2.90 -14.56 12.04
N LEU A 9 -1.86 -14.27 11.26
CA LEU A 9 -1.94 -13.39 10.10
C LEU A 9 -1.88 -14.17 8.78
N THR A 10 -2.67 -13.71 7.81
CA THR A 10 -2.58 -14.15 6.42
C THR A 10 -2.12 -13.01 5.52
N PHE A 11 -1.27 -13.33 4.55
CA PHE A 11 -0.69 -12.37 3.62
C PHE A 11 -1.21 -12.67 2.22
N GLU A 12 -1.72 -11.65 1.55
CA GLU A 12 -2.19 -11.73 0.17
C GLU A 12 -1.35 -10.80 -0.69
N TYR A 13 -1.03 -11.25 -1.91
CA TYR A 13 -0.11 -10.57 -2.81
C TYR A 13 -0.86 -10.16 -4.07
N TYR A 14 -0.76 -8.89 -4.42
CA TYR A 14 -1.49 -8.33 -5.54
C TYR A 14 -0.59 -7.47 -6.42
N TRP A 15 -0.86 -7.49 -7.72
CA TRP A 15 -0.60 -6.33 -8.57
C TRP A 15 -1.67 -5.28 -8.30
N ALA A 16 -1.33 -4.00 -8.38
CA ALA A 16 -2.30 -2.91 -8.21
C ALA A 16 -3.49 -3.03 -9.17
N THR A 17 -3.23 -3.46 -10.40
CA THR A 17 -4.24 -3.73 -11.45
C THR A 17 -5.23 -4.83 -11.11
N ASN A 18 -4.92 -5.66 -10.11
CA ASN A 18 -5.72 -6.81 -9.71
C ASN A 18 -6.38 -6.62 -8.34
N LEU A 19 -6.23 -5.43 -7.73
CA LEU A 19 -6.98 -5.10 -6.53
C LEU A 19 -8.46 -4.91 -6.87
N HIS A 20 -9.33 -5.54 -6.08
CA HIS A 20 -10.75 -5.23 -6.13
C HIS A 20 -10.97 -3.75 -5.71
N PRO A 21 -11.96 -3.03 -6.27
CA PRO A 21 -12.21 -1.63 -5.92
C PRO A 21 -12.31 -1.36 -4.41
N ALA A 22 -12.96 -2.27 -3.67
CA ALA A 22 -13.05 -2.19 -2.21
C ALA A 22 -11.70 -2.37 -1.48
N GLN A 23 -10.78 -3.17 -2.03
CA GLN A 23 -9.43 -3.30 -1.48
C GLN A 23 -8.62 -2.04 -1.72
N PHE A 24 -8.71 -1.46 -2.92
CA PHE A 24 -8.04 -0.20 -3.23
C PHE A 24 -8.57 0.95 -2.37
N LEU A 25 -9.89 1.05 -2.20
CA LEU A 25 -10.49 2.06 -1.33
C LEU A 25 -9.94 1.96 0.09
N TRP A 26 -9.89 0.75 0.65
CA TRP A 26 -9.32 0.51 1.98
C TRP A 26 -7.84 0.87 2.08
N VAL A 27 -7.02 0.54 1.06
CA VAL A 27 -5.60 0.92 0.98
C VAL A 27 -5.44 2.43 1.01
N PHE A 28 -6.24 3.14 0.22
CA PHE A 28 -6.17 4.58 0.06
C PHE A 28 -6.66 5.33 1.33
N GLU A 29 -7.75 4.87 1.93
CA GLU A 29 -8.26 5.43 3.19
C GLU A 29 -7.24 5.24 4.32
N LEU A 30 -6.67 4.04 4.46
CA LEU A 30 -5.63 3.79 5.47
C LEU A 30 -4.37 4.65 5.24
N PHE A 31 -4.00 4.91 3.98
CA PHE A 31 -2.90 5.83 3.67
C PHE A 31 -3.24 7.24 4.17
N ASN A 32 -4.42 7.75 3.85
CA ASN A 32 -4.83 9.10 4.24
C ASN A 32 -4.92 9.27 5.74
N ASP A 33 -5.54 8.33 6.44
CA ASP A 33 -5.68 8.35 7.89
C ASP A 33 -4.33 8.47 8.60
N ASN A 34 -3.31 7.79 8.06
CA ASN A 34 -1.96 7.78 8.63
C ASN A 34 -1.07 8.93 8.16
N MET A 35 -1.17 9.33 6.89
CA MET A 35 -0.15 10.15 6.24
C MET A 35 -0.62 11.55 5.86
N LEU A 36 -1.91 11.80 5.69
CA LEU A 36 -2.41 13.08 5.15
C LEU A 36 -1.92 14.29 5.95
N GLU A 37 -2.05 14.23 7.28
CA GLU A 37 -1.61 15.32 8.16
C GLU A 37 -0.09 15.51 8.16
N LEU A 38 0.68 14.45 7.95
CA LEU A 38 2.13 14.54 7.81
C LEU A 38 2.51 15.23 6.49
N TYR A 39 1.86 14.89 5.38
CA TYR A 39 2.11 15.53 4.10
C TYR A 39 1.75 17.02 4.12
N LYS A 40 0.60 17.39 4.71
CA LYS A 40 0.18 18.80 4.86
C LYS A 40 1.17 19.65 5.65
N ARG A 41 1.85 19.07 6.64
CA ARG A 41 2.87 19.74 7.45
C ARG A 41 4.25 19.77 6.78
N SER A 42 4.43 19.00 5.73
CA SER A 42 5.70 18.87 5.01
C SER A 42 5.74 19.76 3.77
N ASN A 43 6.95 20.02 3.25
CA ASN A 43 7.15 20.74 1.99
C ASN A 43 6.78 19.91 0.74
N TRP A 44 6.43 18.63 0.90
CA TRP A 44 6.15 17.73 -0.23
C TRP A 44 4.76 17.95 -0.82
N GLY A 45 3.83 18.56 -0.06
CA GLY A 45 2.44 18.73 -0.47
C GLY A 45 1.66 17.41 -0.54
N TYR A 46 0.36 17.50 -0.73
CA TYR A 46 -0.53 16.36 -0.92
C TYR A 46 -1.48 16.65 -2.07
N GLU A 47 -1.44 15.82 -3.11
CA GLU A 47 -2.40 15.85 -4.21
C GLU A 47 -3.01 14.46 -4.37
N GLU A 48 -4.32 14.40 -4.15
CA GLU A 48 -5.05 13.15 -4.02
C GLU A 48 -5.06 12.33 -5.32
N ASN A 49 -5.25 12.97 -6.47
CA ASN A 49 -5.34 12.25 -7.74
C ASN A 49 -4.00 11.63 -8.15
N SER A 50 -2.92 12.38 -7.97
CA SER A 50 -1.54 11.93 -8.16
C SER A 50 -1.23 10.76 -7.24
N LYS A 51 -1.61 10.83 -5.96
CA LYS A 51 -1.42 9.71 -5.03
C LYS A 51 -2.22 8.47 -5.43
N LYS A 52 -3.47 8.63 -5.87
CA LYS A 52 -4.25 7.50 -6.40
C LYS A 52 -3.60 6.89 -7.65
N GLN A 53 -3.11 7.72 -8.57
CA GLN A 53 -2.41 7.24 -9.77
C GLN A 53 -1.14 6.48 -9.43
N GLU A 54 -0.35 6.97 -8.47
CA GLU A 54 0.84 6.27 -7.96
C GLU A 54 0.48 4.90 -7.38
N LEU A 55 -0.51 4.85 -6.48
CA LEU A 55 -0.97 3.62 -5.84
C LEU A 55 -1.62 2.63 -6.81
N GLN A 56 -2.13 3.09 -7.96
CA GLN A 56 -2.73 2.25 -9.00
C GLN A 56 -1.79 1.98 -10.19
N ALA A 57 -0.52 2.38 -10.12
CA ALA A 57 0.42 2.19 -11.21
C ALA A 57 0.53 0.70 -11.60
N THR A 58 0.70 0.41 -12.89
CA THR A 58 0.77 -0.98 -13.39
C THR A 58 1.98 -1.75 -12.85
N THR A 59 3.01 -1.04 -12.42
CA THR A 59 4.21 -1.60 -11.78
C THR A 59 4.07 -1.77 -10.26
N ALA A 60 3.04 -1.19 -9.66
CA ALA A 60 2.80 -1.25 -8.22
C ALA A 60 2.30 -2.62 -7.79
N ARG A 61 2.79 -3.05 -6.63
CA ARG A 61 2.47 -4.31 -5.98
C ARG A 61 2.14 -4.09 -4.52
N TYR A 62 1.34 -5.00 -3.99
CA TYR A 62 0.86 -4.97 -2.63
C TYR A 62 1.07 -6.29 -1.93
N ILE A 63 1.44 -6.20 -0.65
CA ILE A 63 1.22 -7.26 0.33
C ILE A 63 0.15 -6.74 1.28
N ILE A 64 -1.04 -7.33 1.28
CA ILE A 64 -2.12 -6.98 2.20
C ILE A 64 -2.17 -8.02 3.32
N VAL A 65 -2.21 -7.57 4.56
CA VAL A 65 -2.26 -8.41 5.76
C VAL A 65 -3.69 -8.48 6.26
N LYS A 66 -4.15 -9.70 6.54
CA LYS A 66 -5.44 -9.97 7.19
C LYS A 66 -5.25 -10.66 8.53
N ASP A 67 -6.10 -10.31 9.49
CA ASP A 67 -6.19 -10.96 10.79
C ASP A 67 -6.98 -12.28 10.74
N SER A 68 -7.14 -12.90 11.91
CA SER A 68 -7.92 -14.13 12.11
C SER A 68 -9.39 -14.02 11.67
N LYS A 69 -9.96 -12.82 11.68
CA LYS A 69 -11.33 -12.50 11.26
C LYS A 69 -11.42 -12.10 9.79
N LYS A 70 -10.34 -12.27 9.03
CA LYS A 70 -10.21 -11.88 7.61
C LYS A 70 -10.34 -10.38 7.35
N LYS A 71 -10.19 -9.55 8.38
CA LYS A 71 -10.16 -8.09 8.24
C LYS A 71 -8.78 -7.64 7.79
N HIS A 72 -8.72 -6.69 6.86
CA HIS A 72 -7.46 -6.04 6.49
C HIS A 72 -6.92 -5.23 7.68
N VAL A 73 -5.64 -5.39 8.02
CA VAL A 73 -5.00 -4.75 9.18
C VAL A 73 -3.75 -3.95 8.83
N GLY A 74 -3.23 -4.10 7.62
CA GLY A 74 -2.07 -3.34 7.13
C GLY A 74 -1.68 -3.77 5.73
N TYR A 75 -0.86 -2.98 5.07
CA TYR A 75 -0.29 -3.33 3.77
C TYR A 75 1.12 -2.78 3.60
N VAL A 76 1.84 -3.33 2.63
CA VAL A 76 3.04 -2.75 2.05
C VAL A 76 2.78 -2.54 0.57
N HIS A 77 2.99 -1.31 0.09
CA HIS A 77 3.07 -0.97 -1.32
C HIS A 77 4.54 -1.00 -1.75
N TYR A 78 4.83 -1.52 -2.94
CA TYR A 78 6.18 -1.51 -3.49
C TYR A 78 6.17 -1.67 -5.01
N ARG A 79 7.25 -1.28 -5.67
CA ARG A 79 7.49 -1.51 -7.10
C ARG A 79 8.95 -1.84 -7.36
N PHE A 80 9.19 -2.72 -8.33
CA PHE A 80 10.51 -2.92 -8.90
C PHE A 80 10.64 -2.01 -10.11
N ASP A 81 11.72 -1.24 -10.19
CA ASP A 81 11.95 -0.28 -11.26
C ASP A 81 13.42 -0.27 -11.69
N LEU A 82 13.72 0.42 -12.78
CA LEU A 82 15.08 0.72 -13.20
C LEU A 82 15.35 2.21 -12.98
N ASP A 83 16.26 2.52 -12.07
CA ASP A 83 16.70 3.89 -11.80
C ASP A 83 18.19 4.03 -12.12
N HIS A 84 18.54 4.99 -12.96
CA HIS A 84 19.90 5.17 -13.50
C HIS A 84 20.55 3.87 -14.05
N GLY A 85 19.75 3.00 -14.67
CA GLY A 85 20.20 1.71 -15.23
C GLY A 85 20.40 0.60 -14.19
N MET A 86 20.07 0.84 -12.92
CA MET A 86 20.18 -0.11 -11.83
C MET A 86 18.79 -0.61 -11.39
N PRO A 87 18.61 -1.92 -11.15
CA PRO A 87 17.36 -2.44 -10.60
C PRO A 87 17.19 -1.99 -9.16
N VAL A 88 16.08 -1.32 -8.87
CA VAL A 88 15.74 -0.78 -7.55
C VAL A 88 14.37 -1.26 -7.07
N LEU A 89 14.21 -1.27 -5.75
CA LEU A 89 12.92 -1.48 -5.08
C LEU A 89 12.50 -0.16 -4.44
N TYR A 90 11.38 0.40 -4.91
CA TYR A 90 10.72 1.51 -4.22
C TYR A 90 9.59 0.95 -3.34
N TRP A 91 9.38 1.55 -2.17
CA TRP A 91 8.32 1.23 -1.23
C TRP A 91 7.50 2.48 -0.92
#